data_AF-A0A535FCG0-F1
#
_entry.id   AF-A0A535FCG0-F1
#
_cell.length_a   1.000
_cell.length_b   1.000
_cell.length_c   1.000
_cell.angle_alpha   90.00
_cell.angle_beta   90.00
_cell.angle_gamma   90.00
#
_symmetry.space_group_name_H-M   'P 1'
#
loop_
_entity.id
_entity.type
_entity.pdbx_description
1 polymer ?
#
loop_
_entity_poly.entity_id
_entity_poly.type
_entity_poly.pdbx_seq_one_letter_code
_entity_poly.pdbx_strand_id
1 'polypeptide(L)'
;MSDVDRQQQIVRQMNKMSNTQPPIVYGLLGIVCLAFWGLGTSVQVLTSEAWMMGRTMDKISFTAFGQLYAAFAGQLAAAMMIPFLFGWGVQLALIVSSIGVELPRKPEWRWWLAVGSCFVLIAANSCGDFAGSAQYGIWGQFGFTAVVFFLTFVMMLFAIMSFKKAFTLARLAQQQQVS
;
A
#
# COMPACT_ATOMS: atom_id res chain seq x y z
N MET A 1 -32.83 26.63 -33.00
CA MET A 1 -32.33 25.93 -31.80
C MET A 1 -32.91 26.66 -30.60
N SER A 2 -33.70 25.99 -29.77
CA SER A 2 -34.39 26.65 -28.65
C SER A 2 -33.38 26.99 -27.54
N ASP A 3 -33.69 27.99 -26.71
CA ASP A 3 -32.85 28.30 -25.53
C ASP A 3 -32.71 27.10 -24.60
N VAL A 4 -33.73 26.23 -24.57
CA VAL A 4 -33.72 24.96 -23.83
C VAL A 4 -32.65 24.01 -24.38
N ASP A 5 -32.49 23.90 -25.71
CA ASP A 5 -31.45 23.07 -26.33
C ASP A 5 -30.04 23.57 -26.02
N ARG A 6 -29.88 24.90 -25.97
CA ARG A 6 -28.60 25.56 -25.65
C ARG A 6 -28.22 25.32 -24.19
N GLN A 7 -29.16 25.44 -23.26
CA GLN A 7 -28.95 25.14 -21.85
C GLN A 7 -28.65 23.65 -21.62
N GLN A 8 -29.35 22.74 -22.29
CA GLN A 8 -29.06 21.31 -22.20
C GLN A 8 -27.67 20.94 -22.76
N GLN A 9 -27.22 21.59 -23.82
CA GLN A 9 -25.86 21.43 -24.33
C GLN A 9 -24.81 21.93 -23.33
N ILE A 10 -25.03 23.08 -22.70
CA ILE A 10 -24.13 23.62 -21.67
C ILE A 10 -24.05 22.68 -20.47
N VAL A 11 -25.18 22.17 -19.96
CA VAL A 11 -25.21 21.20 -18.86
C VAL A 11 -24.52 19.89 -19.24
N ARG A 12 -24.69 19.40 -20.48
CA ARG A 12 -23.97 18.22 -20.99
C ARG A 12 -22.47 18.47 -21.16
N GLN A 13 -22.06 19.68 -21.52
CA GLN A 13 -20.65 20.07 -21.62
C GLN A 13 -20.02 20.26 -20.24
N MET A 14 -20.75 20.84 -19.28
CA MET A 14 -20.32 20.97 -17.89
C MET A 14 -20.20 19.61 -17.20
N ASN A 15 -21.13 18.67 -17.45
CA ASN A 15 -20.99 17.27 -17.04
C ASN A 15 -19.88 16.52 -17.79
N LYS A 16 -19.44 17.02 -18.95
CA LYS A 16 -18.26 16.51 -19.68
C LYS A 16 -16.94 17.09 -19.18
N MET A 17 -16.95 18.15 -18.36
CA MET A 17 -15.77 18.56 -17.57
C MET A 17 -15.60 17.60 -16.39
N SER A 18 -15.39 16.33 -16.73
CA SER A 18 -14.88 15.36 -15.80
C SER A 18 -13.49 15.83 -15.39
N ASN A 19 -13.28 16.13 -14.11
CA ASN A 19 -11.96 16.37 -13.50
C ASN A 19 -11.05 15.11 -13.55
N THR A 20 -11.21 14.25 -14.56
CA THR A 20 -10.39 13.08 -14.79
C THR A 20 -9.11 13.54 -15.48
N GLN A 21 -8.00 13.39 -14.76
CA GLN A 21 -6.68 13.70 -15.27
C GLN A 21 -6.24 12.66 -16.33
N PRO A 22 -5.23 12.97 -17.16
CA PRO A 22 -4.64 11.99 -18.06
C PRO A 22 -4.12 10.75 -17.31
N PRO A 23 -4.11 9.55 -17.94
CA PRO A 23 -3.65 8.31 -17.30
C PRO A 23 -2.26 8.41 -16.66
N ILE A 24 -1.36 9.15 -17.29
CA ILE A 24 0.02 9.34 -16.81
C ILE A 24 0.08 10.00 -15.44
N VAL A 25 -0.83 10.93 -15.12
CA VAL A 25 -0.88 11.61 -13.81
C VAL A 25 -1.16 10.60 -12.70
N TYR A 26 -2.11 9.70 -12.92
CA TYR A 26 -2.41 8.61 -11.98
C TYR A 26 -1.26 7.61 -11.88
N GLY A 27 -0.58 7.31 -12.99
CA GLY A 27 0.63 6.47 -12.98
C GLY A 27 1.74 7.06 -12.11
N LEU A 28 2.03 8.36 -12.28
CA LEU A 28 3.04 9.07 -11.48
C LEU A 28 2.66 9.13 -10.01
N LEU A 29 1.39 9.44 -9.69
CA LEU A 29 0.89 9.42 -8.32
C LEU A 29 1.06 8.02 -7.69
N GLY A 30 0.75 6.96 -8.44
CA GLY A 30 0.95 5.59 -8.00
C GLY A 30 2.40 5.29 -7.63
N ILE A 31 3.37 5.75 -8.45
CA ILE A 31 4.80 5.61 -8.18
C ILE A 31 5.20 6.35 -6.89
N VAL A 32 4.73 7.59 -6.71
CA VAL A 32 5.02 8.37 -5.50
C VAL A 32 4.48 7.67 -4.26
N CYS A 33 3.23 7.21 -4.29
CA CYS A 33 2.64 6.43 -3.19
C CYS A 33 3.43 5.13 -2.93
N LEU A 34 3.90 4.45 -3.98
CA LEU A 34 4.70 3.23 -3.84
C LEU A 34 6.09 3.50 -3.22
N ALA A 35 6.68 4.68 -3.45
CA ALA A 35 7.92 5.08 -2.79
C ALA A 35 7.72 5.31 -1.28
N PHE A 36 6.67 6.03 -0.88
CA PHE A 36 6.32 6.20 0.54
C PHE A 36 5.96 4.88 1.22
N TRP A 37 5.25 4.01 0.50
CA TRP A 37 4.98 2.65 0.92
C TRP A 37 6.28 1.88 1.18
N GLY A 38 7.24 1.91 0.26
CA GLY A 38 8.52 1.22 0.41
C GLY A 38 9.29 1.68 1.66
N LEU A 39 9.28 2.99 1.94
CA LEU A 39 9.87 3.52 3.18
C LEU A 39 9.18 2.96 4.43
N GLY A 40 7.84 3.02 4.47
CA GLY A 40 7.06 2.46 5.57
C GLY A 40 7.31 0.97 5.76
N THR A 41 7.29 0.19 4.68
CA THR A 41 7.47 -1.26 4.72
C THR A 41 8.85 -1.63 5.22
N SER A 42 9.89 -0.92 4.81
CA SER A 42 11.22 -1.17 5.34
C SER A 42 11.30 -0.94 6.85
N VAL A 43 10.66 0.11 7.36
CA VAL A 43 10.61 0.36 8.81
C VAL A 43 9.86 -0.77 9.51
N GLN A 44 8.69 -1.14 8.99
CA GLN A 44 7.80 -2.14 9.60
C GLN A 44 8.39 -3.56 9.62
N VAL A 45 9.18 -3.93 8.60
CA VAL A 45 9.93 -5.18 8.62
C VAL A 45 10.94 -5.16 9.77
N LEU A 46 11.73 -4.09 9.89
CA LEU A 46 12.78 -4.03 10.90
C LEU A 46 12.23 -3.93 12.32
N THR A 47 11.14 -3.20 12.54
CA THR A 47 10.47 -3.14 13.85
C THR A 47 9.91 -4.50 14.24
N SER A 48 9.31 -5.23 13.29
CA SER A 48 8.82 -6.60 13.51
C SER A 48 9.96 -7.58 13.80
N GLU A 49 11.08 -7.48 13.08
CA GLU A 49 12.26 -8.29 13.34
C GLU A 49 12.86 -8.00 14.71
N ALA A 50 13.01 -6.72 15.06
CA ALA A 50 13.52 -6.29 16.36
C ALA A 50 12.64 -6.79 17.50
N TRP A 51 11.31 -6.72 17.34
CA TRP A 51 10.36 -7.27 18.29
C TRP A 51 10.53 -8.78 18.48
N MET A 52 10.60 -9.54 17.39
CA MET A 52 10.81 -11.00 17.43
C MET A 52 12.15 -11.39 18.07
N MET A 53 13.17 -10.55 17.93
CA MET A 53 14.49 -10.75 18.53
C MET A 53 14.60 -10.19 19.95
N GLY A 54 13.57 -9.53 20.48
CA GLY A 54 13.62 -8.85 21.78
C GLY A 54 14.65 -7.72 21.84
N ARG A 55 14.89 -7.03 20.71
CA ARG A 55 15.84 -5.91 20.61
C ARG A 55 15.11 -4.59 20.44
N THR A 56 15.69 -3.52 20.97
CA THR A 56 15.23 -2.15 20.72
C THR A 56 15.86 -1.62 19.43
N MET A 57 15.15 -0.74 18.72
CA MET A 57 15.69 -0.03 17.56
C MET A 57 16.02 1.41 17.92
N ASP A 58 17.31 1.73 17.98
CA ASP A 58 17.77 3.07 18.33
C ASP A 58 17.67 4.05 17.14
N LYS A 59 17.64 3.53 15.90
CA LYS A 59 17.62 4.33 14.67
C LYS A 59 16.69 3.71 13.62
N ILE A 60 16.04 4.57 12.85
CA ILE A 60 15.32 4.18 11.64
C ILE A 60 16.37 3.76 10.60
N SER A 61 16.24 2.54 10.10
CA SER A 61 17.06 2.02 9.00
C SER A 61 16.17 1.65 7.83
N PHE A 62 16.72 1.74 6.61
CA PHE A 62 16.06 1.34 5.37
C PHE A 62 16.72 0.13 4.70
N THR A 63 17.52 -0.61 5.48
CA THR A 63 18.31 -1.75 5.00
C THR A 63 17.48 -3.01 4.76
N ALA A 64 16.17 -2.99 5.04
CA ALA A 64 15.32 -4.18 4.90
C ALA A 64 15.36 -4.74 3.48
N PHE A 65 15.40 -3.87 2.46
CA PHE A 65 15.50 -4.30 1.07
C PHE A 65 16.80 -5.05 0.75
N GLY A 66 17.89 -4.72 1.44
CA GLY A 66 19.14 -5.48 1.34
C GLY A 66 19.03 -6.89 1.93
N GLN A 67 18.19 -7.07 2.96
CA GLN A 67 17.93 -8.39 3.55
C GLN A 67 17.21 -9.32 2.59
N LEU A 68 16.31 -8.82 1.73
CA LEU A 68 15.68 -9.63 0.68
C LEU A 68 16.75 -10.27 -0.23
N TYR A 69 17.67 -9.45 -0.73
CA TYR A 69 18.76 -9.94 -1.57
C TYR A 69 19.63 -10.94 -0.81
N ALA A 70 20.01 -10.63 0.43
CA ALA A 70 20.81 -11.52 1.26
C ALA A 70 20.11 -12.88 1.51
N ALA A 71 18.79 -12.89 1.70
CA ALA A 71 18.01 -14.11 1.85
C ALA A 71 18.01 -14.94 0.56
N PHE A 72 17.78 -14.31 -0.59
CA PHE A 72 17.82 -15.00 -1.90
C PHE A 72 19.22 -15.52 -2.24
N ALA A 73 20.27 -14.80 -1.86
CA ALA A 73 21.66 -15.21 -2.06
C ALA A 73 22.15 -16.26 -1.04
N GLY A 74 21.31 -16.68 -0.09
CA GLY A 74 21.71 -17.59 0.98
C GLY A 74 22.74 -17.00 1.96
N GLN A 75 22.87 -15.67 2.01
CA GLN A 75 23.80 -14.93 2.87
C GLN A 75 23.17 -14.48 4.19
N LEU A 76 21.87 -14.72 4.38
CA LEU A 76 21.18 -14.37 5.62
C LEU A 76 21.56 -15.35 6.73
N ALA A 77 22.00 -14.82 7.87
CA ALA A 77 22.34 -15.65 9.04
C ALA A 77 21.15 -16.51 9.47
N ALA A 78 21.38 -17.78 9.81
CA ALA A 78 20.31 -18.72 10.16
C ALA A 78 19.41 -18.22 11.31
N ALA A 79 19.99 -17.51 12.30
CA ALA A 79 19.25 -16.91 13.40
C ALA A 79 18.28 -15.79 12.97
N MET A 80 18.52 -15.17 11.81
CA MET A 80 17.67 -14.12 11.25
C MET A 80 16.54 -14.67 10.38
N MET A 81 16.55 -15.96 10.03
CA MET A 81 15.55 -16.53 9.11
C MET A 81 14.12 -16.43 9.64
N ILE A 82 13.89 -16.71 10.94
CA ILE A 82 12.55 -16.62 11.53
C ILE A 82 12.07 -15.16 11.59
N PRO A 83 12.83 -14.20 12.16
CA PRO A 83 12.46 -12.78 12.11
C PRO A 83 12.21 -12.27 10.68
N PHE A 84 13.08 -12.64 9.74
CA PHE A 84 12.96 -12.25 8.33
C PHE A 84 11.69 -12.78 7.68
N LEU A 85 11.41 -14.07 7.84
CA LEU A 85 10.18 -14.68 7.31
C LEU A 85 8.93 -14.10 7.95
N PHE A 86 8.99 -13.73 9.23
CA PHE A 86 7.89 -13.04 9.89
C PHE A 86 7.69 -11.64 9.30
N GLY A 87 8.73 -10.79 9.31
CA GLY A 87 8.67 -9.42 8.81
C GLY A 87 8.25 -9.37 7.34
N TRP A 88 8.99 -10.01 6.45
CA TRP A 88 8.67 -10.01 5.02
C TRP A 88 7.44 -10.85 4.67
N GLY A 89 7.19 -11.96 5.37
CA GLY A 89 6.01 -12.79 5.13
C GLY A 89 4.72 -12.05 5.42
N VAL A 90 4.66 -11.28 6.52
CA VAL A 90 3.51 -10.43 6.83
C VAL A 90 3.32 -9.36 5.75
N GLN A 91 4.40 -8.71 5.29
CA GLN A 91 4.32 -7.70 4.21
C GLN A 91 3.82 -8.28 2.89
N LEU A 92 4.35 -9.43 2.46
CA LEU A 92 3.91 -10.10 1.24
C LEU A 92 2.44 -10.51 1.33
N ALA A 93 2.02 -11.07 2.47
CA ALA A 93 0.62 -11.43 2.70
C ALA A 93 -0.29 -10.19 2.67
N LEU A 94 0.19 -9.05 3.18
CA LEU A 94 -0.56 -7.79 3.22
C LEU A 94 -0.69 -7.16 1.82
N ILE A 95 0.34 -7.23 0.98
CA ILE A 95 0.27 -6.85 -0.44
C ILE A 95 -0.78 -7.69 -1.16
N VAL A 96 -0.68 -9.02 -1.06
CA VAL A 96 -1.60 -9.95 -1.74
C VAL A 96 -3.04 -9.73 -1.27
N SER A 97 -3.26 -9.58 0.02
CA SER A 97 -4.58 -9.32 0.59
C SER A 97 -5.14 -7.98 0.12
N SER A 98 -4.32 -6.94 0.04
CA SER A 98 -4.76 -5.60 -0.41
C SER A 98 -5.11 -5.56 -1.89
N ILE A 99 -4.38 -6.31 -2.73
CA ILE A 99 -4.79 -6.54 -4.12
C ILE A 99 -6.14 -7.26 -4.15
N GLY A 100 -6.31 -8.29 -3.31
CA GLY A 100 -7.57 -9.04 -3.19
C GLY A 100 -8.78 -8.17 -2.83
N VAL A 101 -8.60 -7.14 -1.99
CA VAL A 101 -9.64 -6.17 -1.63
C VAL A 101 -10.09 -5.34 -2.85
N GLU A 102 -9.16 -5.03 -3.75
CA GLU A 102 -9.40 -4.23 -4.95
C GLU A 102 -9.93 -5.02 -6.15
N LEU A 103 -9.87 -6.36 -6.09
CA LEU A 103 -10.44 -7.24 -7.12
C LEU A 103 -11.98 -7.29 -7.05
N PRO A 104 -12.66 -7.71 -8.14
CA PRO A 104 -14.11 -7.88 -8.13
C PRO A 104 -14.57 -8.79 -6.98
N ARG A 105 -15.64 -8.39 -6.29
CA ARG A 105 -16.18 -9.05 -5.09
C ARG A 105 -16.79 -10.44 -5.32
N LYS A 106 -16.60 -11.08 -6.47
CA LYS A 106 -17.24 -12.36 -6.80
C LYS A 106 -16.20 -13.47 -6.99
N PRO A 107 -16.33 -14.61 -6.29
CA PRO A 107 -17.28 -14.89 -5.20
C PRO A 107 -16.99 -14.10 -3.91
N GLU A 108 -18.03 -13.76 -3.14
CA GLU A 108 -17.96 -12.83 -1.98
C GLU A 108 -17.01 -13.29 -0.86
N TRP A 109 -16.90 -14.60 -0.64
CA TRP A 109 -16.01 -15.14 0.40
C TRP A 109 -14.55 -14.76 0.19
N ARG A 110 -14.09 -14.57 -1.06
CA ARG A 110 -12.70 -14.17 -1.34
C ARG A 110 -12.43 -12.76 -0.87
N TRP A 111 -13.42 -11.88 -1.03
CA TRP A 111 -13.31 -10.50 -0.55
C TRP A 111 -13.28 -10.45 0.97
N TRP A 112 -14.15 -11.21 1.64
CA TRP A 112 -14.12 -11.32 3.11
C TRP A 112 -12.81 -11.91 3.64
N LEU A 113 -12.26 -12.93 2.96
CA LEU A 113 -10.96 -13.50 3.30
C LEU A 113 -9.84 -12.45 3.14
N ALA A 114 -9.84 -11.69 2.05
CA ALA A 114 -8.85 -10.64 1.81
C ALA A 114 -8.94 -9.53 2.87
N VAL A 115 -10.15 -9.03 3.15
CA VAL A 115 -10.39 -8.01 4.17
C VAL A 115 -9.98 -8.51 5.56
N GLY A 116 -10.43 -9.70 5.94
CA GLY A 116 -10.09 -10.31 7.23
C GLY A 116 -8.59 -10.51 7.38
N SER A 117 -7.92 -10.99 6.33
CA SER A 117 -6.45 -11.13 6.31
C SER A 117 -5.76 -9.78 6.47
N CYS A 118 -6.20 -8.73 5.76
CA CYS A 118 -5.66 -7.38 5.95
C CYS A 118 -5.77 -6.92 7.40
N PHE A 119 -6.94 -7.07 8.05
CA PHE A 119 -7.11 -6.66 9.44
C PHE A 119 -6.16 -7.38 10.39
N VAL A 120 -6.02 -8.69 10.26
CA VAL A 120 -5.12 -9.49 11.11
C VAL A 120 -3.67 -9.08 10.90
N LEU A 121 -3.24 -8.90 9.64
CA LEU A 121 -1.86 -8.54 9.31
C LEU A 121 -1.52 -7.11 9.75
N ILE A 122 -2.45 -6.17 9.59
CA ILE A 122 -2.33 -4.80 10.10
C ILE A 122 -2.17 -4.80 11.62
N ALA A 123 -2.98 -5.58 12.33
CA ALA A 123 -2.90 -5.67 13.79
C ALA A 123 -1.54 -6.23 14.23
N ALA A 124 -1.09 -7.33 13.60
CA ALA A 124 0.22 -7.94 13.90
C ALA A 124 1.38 -6.95 13.66
N ASN A 125 1.37 -6.26 12.53
CA ASN A 125 2.34 -5.22 12.20
C ASN A 125 2.31 -4.05 13.20
N SER A 126 1.11 -3.59 13.57
CA SER A 126 0.94 -2.48 14.51
C SER A 126 1.49 -2.81 15.89
N CYS A 127 1.35 -4.07 16.34
CA CYS A 127 1.98 -4.56 17.56
C CYS A 127 3.50 -4.50 17.49
N GLY A 128 4.10 -4.92 16.37
CA GLY A 128 5.54 -4.83 16.14
C GLY A 128 6.05 -3.39 16.16
N ASP A 129 5.33 -2.48 15.50
CA ASP A 129 5.67 -1.05 15.48
C ASP A 129 5.55 -0.42 16.88
N PHE A 130 4.49 -0.76 17.62
CA PHE A 130 4.27 -0.24 18.98
C PHE A 130 5.33 -0.74 19.97
N ALA A 131 5.68 -2.03 19.89
CA ALA A 131 6.75 -2.61 20.70
C ALA A 131 8.13 -2.05 20.30
N GLY A 132 8.42 -1.93 19.01
CA GLY A 132 9.68 -1.43 18.47
C GLY A 132 9.94 0.06 18.77
N SER A 133 8.88 0.82 19.06
CA SER A 133 8.93 2.24 19.40
C SER A 133 8.91 2.52 20.91
N ALA A 134 9.13 1.50 21.75
CA ALA A 134 8.98 1.56 23.20
C ALA A 134 9.67 2.76 23.85
N GLN A 135 10.85 3.12 23.34
CA GLN A 135 11.72 4.19 23.84
C GLN A 135 11.13 5.61 23.73
N TYR A 136 10.13 5.83 22.88
CA TYR A 136 9.55 7.17 22.67
C TYR A 136 8.43 7.52 23.67
N GLY A 137 8.19 6.65 24.66
CA GLY A 137 7.06 6.77 25.58
C GLY A 137 5.70 6.49 24.90
N ILE A 138 4.63 6.45 25.69
CA ILE A 138 3.32 5.97 25.23
C ILE A 138 2.77 6.77 24.04
N TRP A 139 2.89 8.11 24.08
CA TRP A 139 2.43 8.98 22.99
C TRP A 139 3.30 8.86 21.74
N GLY A 140 4.62 8.68 21.93
CA GLY A 140 5.55 8.43 20.83
C GLY A 140 5.27 7.10 20.13
N GLN A 141 4.90 6.06 20.89
CA GLN A 141 4.50 4.76 20.33
C GLN A 141 3.25 4.88 19.48
N PHE A 142 2.19 5.51 20.00
CA PHE A 142 0.96 5.74 19.22
C PHE A 142 1.22 6.56 17.96
N GLY A 143 2.00 7.64 18.06
CA GLY A 143 2.36 8.47 16.91
C GLY A 143 3.16 7.71 15.87
N PHE A 144 4.18 6.95 16.30
CA PHE A 144 5.00 6.14 15.42
C PHE A 144 4.18 5.07 14.70
N THR A 145 3.41 4.27 15.44
CA THR A 145 2.56 3.22 14.87
C THR A 145 1.54 3.80 13.88
N ALA A 146 0.93 4.95 14.19
CA ALA A 146 -0.03 5.59 13.27
C ALA A 146 0.63 6.06 11.96
N VAL A 147 1.83 6.66 12.04
CA VAL A 147 2.58 7.09 10.85
C VAL A 147 3.02 5.89 10.01
N VAL A 148 3.60 4.87 10.63
CA VAL A 148 4.03 3.66 9.91
C VAL A 148 2.84 2.94 9.29
N PHE A 149 1.71 2.83 10.00
CA PHE A 149 0.46 2.30 9.46
C PHE A 149 -0.02 3.09 8.24
N PHE A 150 -0.02 4.42 8.30
CA PHE A 150 -0.41 5.25 7.17
C PHE A 150 0.50 5.03 5.96
N LEU A 151 1.82 5.05 6.18
CA LEU A 151 2.81 4.83 5.12
C LEU A 151 2.69 3.43 4.51
N THR A 152 2.47 2.40 5.32
CA THR A 152 2.46 0.99 4.85
C THR A 152 1.13 0.55 4.27
N PHE A 153 0.02 0.88 4.90
CA PHE A 153 -1.28 0.40 4.44
C PHE A 153 -1.97 1.38 3.51
N VAL A 154 -2.07 2.65 3.93
CA VAL A 154 -2.86 3.66 3.18
C VAL A 154 -2.15 4.02 1.87
N MET A 155 -0.84 4.26 1.89
CA MET A 155 -0.11 4.57 0.65
C MET A 155 -0.11 3.40 -0.32
N MET A 156 -0.08 2.15 0.15
CA MET A 156 -0.19 0.98 -0.73
C MET A 156 -1.55 0.92 -1.42
N LEU A 157 -2.65 1.11 -0.68
CA LEU A 157 -3.98 1.15 -1.28
C LEU A 157 -4.12 2.30 -2.29
N PHE A 158 -3.59 3.48 -1.97
CA PHE A 158 -3.57 4.61 -2.88
C PHE A 158 -2.74 4.33 -4.14
N ALA A 159 -1.61 3.65 -4.02
CA ALA A 159 -0.82 3.21 -5.16
C ALA A 159 -1.63 2.26 -6.06
N ILE A 160 -2.23 1.21 -5.48
CA ILE A 160 -3.04 0.22 -6.22
C ILE A 160 -4.21 0.91 -6.94
N MET A 161 -4.97 1.76 -6.24
CA MET A 161 -6.09 2.50 -6.84
C MET A 161 -5.64 3.44 -7.97
N SER A 162 -4.51 4.13 -7.79
CA SER A 162 -3.96 5.03 -8.81
C SER A 162 -3.56 4.27 -10.07
N PHE A 163 -2.84 3.15 -9.93
CA PHE A 163 -2.48 2.31 -11.06
C PHE A 163 -3.71 1.71 -11.75
N LYS A 164 -4.67 1.17 -11.00
CA LYS A 164 -5.93 0.64 -11.53
C LYS A 164 -6.69 1.70 -12.36
N LYS A 165 -6.74 2.95 -11.88
CA LYS A 165 -7.35 4.06 -12.61
C LYS A 165 -6.56 4.40 -13.88
N ALA A 166 -5.23 4.49 -13.80
CA ALA A 166 -4.37 4.75 -14.94
C ALA A 166 -4.59 3.72 -16.06
N PHE A 167 -4.55 2.43 -15.74
CA PHE A 167 -4.74 1.35 -16.71
C PHE A 167 -6.15 1.36 -17.31
N THR A 168 -7.16 1.62 -16.50
CA THR A 168 -8.55 1.71 -16.99
C THR A 168 -8.69 2.83 -18.02
N LEU A 169 -8.18 4.03 -17.72
CA LEU A 169 -8.25 5.17 -18.63
C LEU A 169 -7.42 4.94 -19.91
N ALA A 170 -6.24 4.35 -19.80
CA ALA A 170 -5.40 4.02 -20.95
C ALA A 170 -6.11 3.03 -21.90
N ARG A 171 -6.77 2.01 -21.35
CA ARG A 171 -7.55 1.03 -22.14
C ARG A 171 -8.73 1.67 -22.85
N LEU A 172 -9.44 2.59 -22.19
CA LEU A 172 -10.56 3.32 -22.79
C LEU A 172 -10.09 4.23 -23.95
N ALA A 173 -8.95 4.91 -23.77
CA ALA A 173 -8.37 5.75 -24.82
C ALA A 173 -7.96 4.92 -26.06
N GLN A 174 -7.39 3.72 -25.86
CA GLN A 174 -7.07 2.80 -26.97
C GLN A 174 -8.31 2.34 -27.72
N GLN A 175 -9.40 2.02 -27.03
CA GLN A 175 -10.65 1.58 -27.67
C GLN A 175 -11.27 2.67 -28.56
N GLN A 176 -11.17 3.94 -28.15
CA GLN A 176 -11.67 5.08 -28.92
C GLN A 176 -10.84 5.39 -30.17
N GLN A 177 -9.59 4.95 -30.25
CA GLN A 177 -8.74 5.14 -31.43
C GLN A 177 -9.02 4.11 -32.54
N VAL A 178 -9.66 2.99 -32.18
CA VAL A 178 -9.94 1.87 -33.10
C VAL A 178 -11.38 1.93 -33.64
N SER A 179 -12.25 2.73 -33.03
CA SER A 179 -13.64 2.97 -33.44
C SER A 179 -13.78 4.19 -34.33
#